data_AF-A0A2S2P295-F1
#
_entry.id   AF-A0A2S2P295-F1
#
_cell.length_a   1.000
_cell.length_b   1.000
_cell.length_c   1.000
_cell.angle_alpha   90.00
_cell.angle_beta   90.00
_cell.angle_gamma   90.00
#
_symmetry.space_group_name_H-M   'P 1'
#
loop_
_entity.id
_entity.type
_entity.pdbx_description
1 polymer ?
#
loop_
_entity_poly.entity_id
_entity_poly.type
_entity_poly.pdbx_seq_one_letter_code
_entity_poly.pdbx_strand_id
1 'polypeptide(L)'
;MVNGLYSSAVLMLVLLIAACQWVSLAEGARILAVQTVGAKSHWNFMSEVLRSLTDAGHSVTVFTPFPEGDRENYTEVDMSKEFSMKTDLNLEWIIEIFSRPVTYFYMLTVRDSMYCDAVYRNRKFDKLVHGDGDDSGRKFDLIIMEPRSLDCTSYLANALNLPIIYTIPTPMKTVSERSFTGHVSNPASISHITSLHAVPKTFVQRFANAALLVYSTLRTKYDGWIMKITYPKRYQLSPKVNPAVIFLNSHYITEASRPVLPNLIEIGGIHLKPKSKIPKVSKRYITFN
;
A
#
# COMPACT_ATOMS: atom_id res chain seq x y z
N MET A 1 -30.05 54.49 23.31
CA MET A 1 -29.04 53.96 22.36
C MET A 1 -28.09 52.97 23.03
N VAL A 2 -27.49 53.27 24.18
CA VAL A 2 -26.51 52.39 24.87
C VAL A 2 -27.07 50.99 25.18
N ASN A 3 -28.28 50.87 25.74
CA ASN A 3 -28.86 49.56 26.10
C ASN A 3 -29.14 48.63 24.90
N GLY A 4 -29.40 49.17 23.70
CA GLY A 4 -29.62 48.37 22.49
C GLY A 4 -28.32 47.75 21.94
N LEU A 5 -27.20 48.49 22.06
CA LEU A 5 -25.87 47.99 21.70
C LEU A 5 -25.41 46.86 22.63
N TYR A 6 -25.66 46.97 23.94
CA TYR A 6 -25.34 45.91 24.90
C TYR A 6 -26.13 44.63 24.62
N SER A 7 -27.43 44.73 24.33
CA SER A 7 -28.27 43.57 24.01
C SER A 7 -27.82 42.88 22.71
N SER A 8 -27.45 43.66 21.68
CA SER A 8 -26.92 43.13 20.42
C SER A 8 -25.56 42.45 20.59
N ALA A 9 -24.68 42.98 21.44
CA ALA A 9 -23.36 42.40 21.71
C ALA A 9 -23.48 41.07 22.47
N VAL A 10 -24.37 40.99 23.45
CA VAL A 10 -24.65 39.75 24.19
C VAL A 10 -25.24 38.69 23.28
N LEU A 11 -26.17 39.05 22.39
CA LEU A 11 -26.76 38.10 21.44
C LEU A 11 -25.72 37.56 20.46
N MET A 12 -24.84 38.41 19.92
CA MET A 12 -23.73 37.98 19.06
C MET A 12 -22.76 37.04 19.76
N LEU A 13 -22.45 37.30 21.04
CA LEU A 13 -21.58 36.43 21.84
C LEU A 13 -22.22 35.05 22.09
N VAL A 14 -23.53 35.01 22.38
CA VAL A 14 -24.27 33.75 22.57
C VAL A 14 -24.31 32.95 21.27
N LEU A 15 -24.53 33.61 20.12
CA LEU A 15 -24.51 32.97 18.81
C LEU A 15 -23.11 32.44 18.45
N LEU A 16 -22.04 33.15 18.80
CA LEU A 16 -20.66 32.70 18.60
C LEU A 16 -20.32 31.48 19.47
N ILE A 17 -20.73 31.47 20.74
CA ILE A 17 -20.51 30.32 21.64
C ILE A 17 -21.32 29.10 21.16
N ALA A 18 -22.58 29.30 20.77
CA ALA A 18 -23.40 28.25 20.19
C ALA A 18 -22.79 27.72 18.88
N ALA A 19 -22.31 28.60 17.99
CA ALA A 19 -21.62 28.20 16.77
C ALA A 19 -20.32 27.43 17.05
N CYS A 20 -19.53 27.83 18.06
CA CYS A 20 -18.32 27.12 18.48
C CYS A 20 -18.62 25.74 19.09
N GLN A 21 -19.77 25.54 19.74
CA GLN A 21 -20.20 24.22 20.23
C GLN A 21 -20.61 23.26 19.10
N TRP A 22 -20.94 23.80 17.92
CA TRP A 22 -21.25 23.01 16.72
C TRP A 22 -20.00 22.67 15.92
N VAL A 23 -18.86 23.29 16.23
CA VAL A 23 -17.55 22.84 15.78
C VAL A 23 -17.15 21.68 16.69
N SER A 24 -17.57 20.47 16.34
CA SER A 24 -16.97 19.28 16.91
C SER A 24 -15.46 19.38 16.72
N LEU A 25 -14.67 19.25 17.79
CA LEU A 25 -13.25 18.94 17.64
C LEU A 25 -13.20 17.67 16.77
N ALA A 26 -12.75 17.79 15.52
CA ALA A 26 -12.60 16.64 14.66
C ALA A 26 -11.48 15.79 15.26
N GLU A 27 -11.85 14.75 15.98
CA GLU A 27 -10.88 13.79 16.50
C GLU A 27 -10.26 13.06 15.31
N GLY A 28 -8.93 13.03 15.26
CA GLY A 28 -8.22 12.34 14.21
C GLY A 28 -8.48 10.84 14.28
N ALA A 29 -8.82 10.23 13.14
CA ALA A 29 -8.93 8.78 13.02
C ALA A 29 -7.71 8.03 13.57
N ARG A 30 -7.95 6.86 14.14
CA ARG A 30 -6.97 5.90 14.63
C ARG A 30 -6.73 4.85 13.55
N ILE A 31 -5.52 4.78 13.04
CA ILE A 31 -5.17 4.07 11.82
C ILE A 31 -4.22 2.92 12.17
N LEU A 32 -4.58 1.72 11.72
CA LEU A 32 -3.69 0.57 11.77
C LEU A 32 -2.96 0.44 10.42
N ALA A 33 -1.65 0.57 10.42
CA ALA A 33 -0.84 0.36 9.22
C ALA A 33 0.00 -0.91 9.34
N VAL A 34 0.16 -1.65 8.23
CA VAL A 34 0.93 -2.90 8.20
C VAL A 34 1.81 -2.94 6.95
N GLN A 35 3.12 -2.84 7.13
CA GLN A 35 4.09 -2.99 6.05
C GLN A 35 4.28 -4.48 5.76
N THR A 36 3.74 -4.95 4.64
CA THR A 36 3.78 -6.37 4.24
C THR A 36 5.04 -6.75 3.48
N VAL A 37 5.91 -5.80 3.13
CA VAL A 37 7.11 -6.05 2.32
C VAL A 37 8.35 -5.52 3.02
N GLY A 38 9.30 -6.40 3.30
CA GLY A 38 10.62 -6.07 3.85
C GLY A 38 11.57 -5.44 2.84
N ALA A 39 11.13 -4.45 2.06
CA ALA A 39 11.95 -3.71 1.10
C ALA A 39 11.86 -2.19 1.37
N LYS A 40 13.01 -1.51 1.50
CA LYS A 40 13.04 -0.09 1.90
C LYS A 40 12.32 0.82 0.89
N SER A 41 12.32 0.49 -0.40
CA SER A 41 11.55 1.24 -1.41
C SER A 41 10.04 1.21 -1.19
N HIS A 42 9.51 0.08 -0.71
CA HIS A 42 8.09 -0.05 -0.36
C HIS A 42 7.79 0.76 0.89
N TRP A 43 8.68 0.69 1.89
CA TRP A 43 8.54 1.47 3.11
C TRP A 43 8.59 2.97 2.86
N ASN A 44 9.55 3.48 2.08
CA ASN A 44 9.67 4.90 1.78
C ASN A 44 8.38 5.51 1.21
N PHE A 45 7.62 4.74 0.44
CA PHE A 45 6.32 5.18 -0.07
C PHE A 45 5.26 5.18 1.03
N MET A 46 5.09 4.05 1.74
CA MET A 46 4.07 3.94 2.79
C MET A 46 4.33 4.93 3.93
N SER A 47 5.57 5.09 4.38
CA SER A 47 5.93 5.96 5.50
C SER A 47 5.54 7.42 5.27
N GLU A 48 5.61 7.89 4.02
CA GLU A 48 5.27 9.28 3.67
C GLU A 48 3.75 9.47 3.53
N VAL A 49 3.01 8.42 3.13
CA VAL A 49 1.54 8.39 3.27
C VAL A 49 1.14 8.48 4.74
N LEU A 50 1.76 7.65 5.60
CA LEU A 50 1.47 7.65 7.04
C LEU A 50 1.84 8.98 7.69
N ARG A 51 2.96 9.59 7.28
CA ARG A 51 3.38 10.91 7.75
C ARG A 51 2.35 12.00 7.40
N SER A 52 1.84 11.99 6.17
CA SER A 52 0.81 12.95 5.75
C SER A 52 -0.46 12.82 6.59
N LEU A 53 -0.80 11.61 7.03
CA LEU A 53 -1.94 11.37 7.91
C LEU A 53 -1.68 11.85 9.34
N THR A 54 -0.49 11.61 9.89
CA THR A 54 -0.13 12.12 11.22
C THR A 54 -0.06 13.65 11.26
N ASP A 55 0.44 14.27 10.18
CA ASP A 55 0.49 15.73 10.04
C ASP A 55 -0.93 16.34 9.95
N ALA A 56 -1.92 15.55 9.50
CA ALA A 56 -3.33 15.91 9.50
C ALA A 56 -4.04 15.65 10.84
N GLY A 57 -3.32 15.20 11.88
CA GLY A 57 -3.84 14.96 13.23
C GLY A 57 -4.35 13.54 13.49
N HIS A 58 -4.17 12.60 12.55
CA HIS A 58 -4.55 11.20 12.76
C HIS A 58 -3.53 10.47 13.63
N SER A 59 -4.02 9.52 14.44
CA SER A 59 -3.17 8.61 15.22
C SER A 59 -2.86 7.35 14.41
N VAL A 60 -1.59 6.95 14.31
CA VAL A 60 -1.17 5.79 13.53
C VAL A 60 -0.45 4.79 14.42
N THR A 61 -0.88 3.53 14.40
CA THR A 61 -0.06 2.40 14.86
C THR A 61 0.40 1.61 13.66
N VAL A 62 1.72 1.50 13.46
CA VAL A 62 2.29 0.80 12.31
C VAL A 62 3.11 -0.41 12.71
N PHE A 63 2.87 -1.52 12.03
CA PHE A 63 3.68 -2.71 12.07
C PHE A 63 4.69 -2.65 10.92
N THR A 64 5.98 -2.49 11.23
CA THR A 64 7.02 -2.25 10.21
C THR A 64 8.34 -2.98 10.49
N PRO A 65 8.99 -3.55 9.46
CA PRO A 65 10.35 -4.06 9.58
C PRO A 65 11.43 -2.96 9.53
N PHE A 66 11.05 -1.70 9.38
CA PHE A 66 11.95 -0.55 9.29
C PHE A 66 11.65 0.49 10.39
N PRO A 67 11.79 0.14 11.69
CA PRO A 67 11.51 1.08 12.75
C PRO A 67 12.50 2.26 12.72
N GLU A 68 11.96 3.47 12.87
CA GLU A 68 12.70 4.72 13.02
C GLU A 68 12.45 5.36 14.41
N GLY A 69 11.45 4.88 15.14
CA GLY A 69 11.11 5.30 16.50
C GLY A 69 9.72 5.93 16.61
N ASP A 70 9.16 5.89 17.82
CA ASP A 70 7.87 6.51 18.12
C ASP A 70 7.93 8.04 18.05
N ARG A 71 6.79 8.66 17.68
CA ARG A 71 6.60 10.11 17.67
C ARG A 71 5.16 10.46 18.06
N GLU A 72 4.85 11.73 18.18
CA GLU A 72 3.49 12.18 18.49
C GLU A 72 2.47 11.61 17.47
N ASN A 73 1.37 11.04 17.98
CA ASN A 73 0.33 10.38 17.19
C ASN A 73 0.83 9.24 16.27
N TYR A 74 1.99 8.66 16.54
CA TYR A 74 2.55 7.59 15.71
C TYR A 74 3.39 6.62 16.52
N THR A 75 2.94 5.37 16.56
CA THR A 75 3.56 4.27 17.31
C THR A 75 4.01 3.19 16.35
N GLU A 76 5.25 2.72 16.52
CA GLU A 76 5.82 1.65 15.71
C GLU A 76 5.89 0.33 16.47
N VAL A 77 5.54 -0.76 15.78
CA VAL A 77 5.75 -2.12 16.22
C VAL A 77 6.78 -2.76 15.31
N ASP A 78 7.96 -2.98 15.88
CA ASP A 78 9.10 -3.59 15.19
C ASP A 78 8.79 -5.03 14.72
N MET A 79 8.93 -5.25 13.41
CA MET A 79 8.83 -6.55 12.74
C MET A 79 10.14 -6.95 12.05
N SER A 80 11.25 -6.29 12.33
CA SER A 80 12.54 -6.51 11.64
C SER A 80 13.04 -7.95 11.77
N LYS A 81 12.62 -8.68 12.80
CA LYS A 81 12.98 -10.08 13.06
C LYS A 81 12.20 -11.07 12.19
N GLU A 82 10.99 -10.71 11.77
CA GLU A 82 10.12 -11.56 10.96
C GLU A 82 10.40 -11.45 9.46
N PHE A 83 11.05 -10.36 9.03
CA PHE A 83 11.35 -10.10 7.62
C PHE A 83 12.83 -10.26 7.31
N SER A 84 13.15 -11.01 6.25
CA SER A 84 14.51 -10.97 5.70
C SER A 84 14.70 -9.69 4.89
N MET A 85 15.42 -8.73 5.47
CA MET A 85 15.84 -7.53 4.76
C MET A 85 16.94 -7.91 3.75
N LYS A 86 16.67 -7.73 2.45
CA LYS A 86 17.70 -7.88 1.43
C LYS A 86 18.41 -6.55 1.21
N THR A 87 19.54 -6.38 1.88
CA THR A 87 20.41 -5.20 1.71
C THR A 87 21.32 -5.30 0.49
N ASP A 88 21.63 -6.53 0.05
CA ASP A 88 22.48 -6.80 -1.12
C ASP A 88 21.69 -7.52 -2.21
N LEU A 89 21.12 -6.74 -3.13
CA LEU A 89 20.46 -7.27 -4.32
C LEU A 89 21.42 -7.27 -5.49
N ASN A 90 21.78 -8.45 -5.99
CA ASN A 90 22.54 -8.58 -7.23
C ASN A 90 21.64 -8.17 -8.43
N LEU A 91 22.10 -7.19 -9.21
CA LEU A 91 21.37 -6.65 -10.36
C LEU A 91 21.14 -7.71 -11.45
N GLU A 92 22.12 -8.57 -11.73
CA GLU A 92 22.00 -9.66 -12.69
C GLU A 92 20.90 -10.64 -12.27
N TRP A 93 20.87 -10.98 -10.97
CA TRP A 93 19.83 -11.84 -10.40
C TRP A 93 18.44 -11.21 -10.49
N ILE A 94 18.34 -9.89 -10.28
CA ILE A 94 17.08 -9.15 -10.50
C ILE A 94 16.66 -9.25 -11.96
N ILE A 95 17.56 -8.94 -12.90
CA ILE A 95 17.25 -8.98 -14.33
C ILE A 95 16.81 -10.39 -14.73
N GLU A 96 17.49 -11.44 -14.27
CA GLU A 96 17.12 -12.82 -14.57
C GLU A 96 15.69 -13.16 -14.08
N ILE A 97 15.33 -12.75 -12.86
CA ILE A 97 14.01 -13.02 -12.32
C ILE A 97 12.92 -12.26 -13.08
N PHE A 98 13.11 -10.98 -13.35
CA PHE A 98 12.07 -10.14 -13.96
C PHE A 98 11.95 -10.35 -15.48
N SER A 99 13.02 -10.79 -16.15
CA SER A 99 13.00 -11.06 -17.60
C SER A 99 12.36 -12.40 -17.97
N ARG A 100 12.23 -13.33 -17.03
CA ARG A 100 11.67 -14.67 -17.27
C ARG A 100 10.30 -14.81 -16.61
N PRO A 101 9.18 -14.79 -17.37
CA PRO A 101 7.84 -14.84 -16.80
C PRO A 101 7.62 -16.03 -15.85
N VAL A 102 8.10 -17.23 -16.21
CA VAL A 102 7.95 -18.44 -15.39
C VAL A 102 8.61 -18.26 -14.02
N THR A 103 9.86 -17.82 -14.00
CA THR A 103 10.63 -17.56 -12.77
C THR A 103 9.99 -16.45 -11.94
N TYR A 104 9.58 -15.35 -12.59
CA TYR A 104 8.92 -14.23 -11.93
C TYR A 104 7.66 -14.67 -11.17
N PHE A 105 6.75 -15.39 -11.82
CA PHE A 105 5.49 -15.80 -11.20
C PHE A 105 5.66 -16.88 -10.14
N TYR A 106 6.61 -17.80 -10.31
CA TYR A 106 6.98 -18.73 -9.25
C TYR A 106 7.47 -17.99 -7.99
N MET A 107 8.40 -17.04 -8.17
CA MET A 107 8.95 -16.24 -7.07
C MET A 107 7.90 -15.33 -6.43
N LEU A 108 6.95 -14.80 -7.21
CA LEU A 108 5.86 -13.95 -6.70
C LEU A 108 5.01 -14.71 -5.69
N THR A 109 4.55 -15.92 -6.02
CA THR A 109 3.75 -16.76 -5.11
C THR A 109 4.52 -17.08 -3.82
N VAL A 110 5.77 -17.53 -3.95
CA VAL A 110 6.61 -17.90 -2.79
C VAL A 110 6.83 -16.70 -1.87
N ARG A 111 7.16 -15.53 -2.45
CA ARG A 111 7.36 -14.30 -1.67
C ARG A 111 6.08 -13.79 -1.05
N ASP A 112 4.95 -13.86 -1.75
CA ASP A 112 3.65 -13.49 -1.18
C ASP A 112 3.33 -14.32 0.06
N SER A 113 3.54 -15.64 -0.03
CA SER A 113 3.32 -16.52 1.12
C SER A 113 4.28 -16.21 2.26
N MET A 114 5.56 -16.00 1.96
CA MET A 114 6.58 -15.65 2.96
C MET A 114 6.23 -14.35 3.69
N TYR A 115 5.81 -13.32 2.96
CA TYR A 115 5.48 -12.02 3.52
C TYR A 115 4.22 -12.06 4.39
N CYS A 116 3.18 -12.75 3.93
CA CYS A 116 2.00 -12.97 4.76
C CYS A 116 2.37 -13.77 6.03
N ASP A 117 3.15 -14.85 5.91
CA ASP A 117 3.61 -15.62 7.07
C ASP A 117 4.43 -14.74 8.05
N ALA A 118 5.31 -13.87 7.57
CA ALA A 118 6.08 -12.95 8.41
C ALA A 118 5.17 -12.05 9.25
N VAL A 119 4.12 -11.49 8.64
CA VAL A 119 3.15 -10.64 9.33
C VAL A 119 2.41 -11.40 10.42
N TYR A 120 1.82 -12.54 10.07
CA TYR A 120 0.94 -13.30 10.98
C TYR A 120 1.70 -14.15 12.01
N ARG A 121 3.02 -14.35 11.87
CA ARG A 121 3.85 -15.00 12.90
C ARG A 121 4.24 -14.06 14.04
N ASN A 122 4.17 -12.75 13.83
CA ASN A 122 4.49 -11.79 14.88
C ASN A 122 3.46 -11.89 16.01
N ARG A 123 3.92 -12.18 17.23
CA ARG A 123 3.03 -12.42 18.38
C ARG A 123 2.16 -11.22 18.76
N LYS A 124 2.66 -9.98 18.56
CA LYS A 124 1.87 -8.77 18.87
C LYS A 124 0.75 -8.61 17.84
N PHE A 125 1.06 -8.88 16.57
CA PHE A 125 0.08 -8.84 15.49
C PHE A 125 -0.98 -9.95 15.65
N ASP A 126 -0.56 -11.18 15.94
CA ASP A 126 -1.48 -12.30 16.21
C ASP A 126 -2.44 -11.98 17.38
N LYS A 127 -1.92 -11.42 18.48
CA LYS A 127 -2.75 -10.94 19.60
C LYS A 127 -3.69 -9.80 19.22
N LEU A 128 -3.30 -8.90 18.32
CA LEU A 128 -4.18 -7.83 17.84
C LEU A 128 -5.37 -8.42 17.06
N VAL A 129 -5.13 -9.44 16.25
CA VAL A 129 -6.13 -10.09 15.40
C VAL A 129 -7.00 -11.09 16.18
N HIS A 130 -6.43 -11.78 17.18
CA HIS A 130 -7.05 -12.93 17.85
C HIS A 130 -7.18 -12.84 19.37
N GLY A 131 -6.65 -11.81 20.02
CA GLY A 131 -6.72 -11.69 21.46
C GLY A 131 -8.16 -11.47 21.96
N ASP A 132 -8.51 -12.10 23.08
CA ASP A 132 -9.84 -12.07 23.74
C ASP A 132 -10.26 -10.70 24.32
N GLY A 133 -9.73 -9.60 23.80
CA GLY A 133 -10.14 -8.26 24.19
C GLY A 133 -11.19 -7.72 23.23
N ASP A 134 -12.41 -7.51 23.72
CA ASP A 134 -13.55 -6.83 23.07
C ASP A 134 -13.20 -5.39 22.52
N ASP A 135 -11.96 -4.94 22.71
CA ASP A 135 -11.44 -3.62 22.34
C ASP A 135 -10.41 -3.62 21.19
N SER A 136 -9.94 -4.75 20.65
CA SER A 136 -8.88 -4.70 19.61
C SER A 136 -9.34 -4.05 18.30
N GLY A 137 -10.55 -4.37 17.85
CA GLY A 137 -11.20 -3.74 16.69
C GLY A 137 -11.76 -2.34 16.98
N ARG A 138 -12.18 -2.06 18.22
CA ARG A 138 -12.71 -0.73 18.63
C ARG A 138 -11.63 0.36 18.74
N LYS A 139 -10.35 -0.02 18.61
CA LYS A 139 -9.18 0.89 18.68
C LYS A 139 -8.84 1.58 17.38
N PHE A 140 -9.30 1.06 16.25
CA PHE A 140 -8.94 1.57 14.94
C PHE A 140 -10.18 1.81 14.09
N ASP A 141 -10.10 2.81 13.23
CA ASP A 141 -11.20 3.21 12.37
C ASP A 141 -10.97 2.73 10.91
N LEU A 142 -9.71 2.46 10.52
CA LEU A 142 -9.34 1.90 9.23
C LEU A 142 -7.98 1.20 9.24
N ILE A 143 -7.72 0.42 8.18
CA ILE A 143 -6.47 -0.28 7.92
C ILE A 143 -5.75 0.31 6.70
N ILE A 144 -4.43 0.44 6.75
CA ILE A 144 -3.56 0.74 5.60
C ILE A 144 -2.58 -0.42 5.39
N MET A 145 -2.59 -1.04 4.21
CA MET A 145 -1.76 -2.21 3.94
C MET A 145 -1.40 -2.30 2.46
N GLU A 146 -0.17 -2.73 2.15
CA GLU A 146 0.18 -3.05 0.77
C GLU A 146 -0.44 -4.41 0.37
N PRO A 147 -1.20 -4.48 -0.74
CA PRO A 147 -1.88 -5.70 -1.15
C PRO A 147 -0.93 -6.74 -1.76
N ARG A 148 -1.23 -8.02 -1.51
CA ARG A 148 -0.51 -9.19 -2.05
C ARG A 148 -1.43 -10.06 -2.90
N SER A 149 -0.87 -10.92 -3.76
CA SER A 149 -1.67 -11.76 -4.67
C SER A 149 -2.37 -12.92 -3.95
N LEU A 150 -1.81 -13.41 -2.84
CA LEU A 150 -2.45 -14.41 -1.97
C LEU A 150 -3.47 -13.80 -0.97
N ASP A 151 -3.67 -12.48 -1.05
CA ASP A 151 -4.65 -11.69 -0.31
C ASP A 151 -4.79 -12.03 1.19
N CYS A 152 -3.67 -11.95 1.91
CA CYS A 152 -3.72 -11.94 3.37
C CYS A 152 -4.23 -10.61 3.94
N THR A 153 -4.47 -9.59 3.11
CA THR A 153 -5.00 -8.29 3.54
C THR A 153 -6.48 -8.36 3.89
N SER A 154 -7.26 -9.09 3.09
CA SER A 154 -8.68 -9.31 3.35
C SER A 154 -8.94 -10.01 4.68
N TYR A 155 -8.05 -10.91 5.09
CA TYR A 155 -8.17 -11.56 6.39
C TYR A 155 -8.10 -10.58 7.56
N LEU A 156 -7.16 -9.63 7.53
CA LEU A 156 -7.09 -8.61 8.57
C LEU A 156 -8.34 -7.73 8.58
N ALA A 157 -8.78 -7.28 7.40
CA ALA A 157 -9.96 -6.43 7.27
C ALA A 157 -11.23 -7.12 7.80
N ASN A 158 -11.43 -8.40 7.48
CA ASN A 158 -12.57 -9.17 7.98
C ASN A 158 -12.45 -9.47 9.48
N ALA A 159 -11.25 -9.80 9.98
CA ALA A 159 -11.07 -10.13 11.39
C ALA A 159 -11.32 -8.94 12.31
N LEU A 160 -10.95 -7.73 11.89
CA LEU A 160 -11.19 -6.50 12.64
C LEU A 160 -12.50 -5.79 12.26
N ASN A 161 -13.15 -6.25 11.17
CA ASN A 161 -14.33 -5.61 10.57
C ASN A 161 -14.10 -4.11 10.26
N LEU A 162 -12.97 -3.79 9.61
CA LEU A 162 -12.56 -2.41 9.29
C LEU A 162 -12.39 -2.20 7.79
N PRO A 163 -12.66 -0.99 7.28
CA PRO A 163 -12.34 -0.62 5.91
C PRO A 163 -10.82 -0.63 5.69
N ILE A 164 -10.40 -1.01 4.49
CA ILE A 164 -8.98 -1.11 4.12
C ILE A 164 -8.62 -0.14 2.98
N ILE A 165 -7.49 0.52 3.13
CA ILE A 165 -6.84 1.36 2.13
C ILE A 165 -5.57 0.65 1.66
N TYR A 166 -5.37 0.60 0.35
CA TYR A 166 -4.16 0.03 -0.23
C TYR A 166 -3.11 1.09 -0.51
N THR A 167 -1.86 0.79 -0.19
CA THR A 167 -0.69 1.53 -0.67
C THR A 167 0.09 0.64 -1.62
N ILE A 168 0.21 1.06 -2.88
CA ILE A 168 0.88 0.31 -3.93
C ILE A 168 2.12 1.10 -4.37
N PRO A 169 3.32 0.72 -3.91
CA PRO A 169 4.55 1.47 -4.19
C PRO A 169 5.12 1.23 -5.60
N THR A 170 4.51 0.35 -6.38
CA THR A 170 4.88 0.04 -7.76
C THR A 170 3.86 0.60 -8.74
N PRO A 171 4.19 0.74 -10.04
CA PRO A 171 3.17 0.85 -11.07
C PRO A 171 2.14 -0.28 -10.98
N MET A 172 0.91 0.00 -11.41
CA MET A 172 -0.17 -0.98 -11.35
C MET A 172 0.11 -2.15 -12.31
N LYS A 173 0.29 -3.35 -11.73
CA LYS A 173 0.56 -4.61 -12.43
C LYS A 173 -0.73 -5.16 -13.05
N THR A 174 -0.75 -5.38 -14.36
CA THR A 174 -1.93 -5.88 -15.10
C THR A 174 -2.51 -7.17 -14.53
N VAL A 175 -1.68 -8.10 -14.04
CA VAL A 175 -2.11 -9.36 -13.41
C VAL A 175 -2.88 -9.16 -12.09
N SER A 176 -2.59 -8.09 -11.34
CA SER A 176 -3.19 -7.80 -10.03
C SER A 176 -4.27 -6.71 -10.11
N GLU A 177 -4.35 -5.98 -11.21
CA GLU A 177 -5.29 -4.88 -11.39
C GLU A 177 -6.74 -5.33 -11.13
N ARG A 178 -7.16 -6.45 -11.73
CA ARG A 178 -8.51 -7.01 -11.52
C ARG A 178 -8.79 -7.35 -10.06
N SER A 179 -7.79 -7.84 -9.34
CA SER A 179 -7.98 -8.15 -7.92
C SER A 179 -8.15 -6.89 -7.08
N PHE A 180 -7.67 -5.73 -7.50
CA PHE A 180 -7.79 -4.51 -6.70
C PHE A 180 -8.97 -3.64 -7.13
N THR A 181 -9.24 -3.57 -8.43
CA THR A 181 -10.20 -2.63 -9.02
C THR A 181 -11.41 -3.32 -9.66
N GLY A 182 -11.36 -4.63 -9.89
CA GLY A 182 -12.36 -5.35 -10.70
C GLY A 182 -12.19 -5.17 -12.20
N HIS A 183 -11.32 -4.26 -12.66
CA HIS A 183 -11.06 -3.98 -14.07
C HIS A 183 -9.80 -4.69 -14.60
N VAL A 184 -9.71 -4.84 -15.91
CA VAL A 184 -8.53 -5.36 -16.60
C VAL A 184 -8.18 -4.41 -17.72
N SER A 185 -6.96 -3.87 -17.71
CA SER A 185 -6.44 -3.07 -18.81
C SER A 185 -6.35 -3.87 -20.12
N ASN A 186 -6.60 -3.21 -21.25
CA ASN A 186 -6.48 -3.85 -22.57
C ASN A 186 -5.02 -4.23 -22.86
N PRO A 187 -4.68 -5.53 -23.03
CA PRO A 187 -3.32 -5.97 -23.30
C PRO A 187 -2.80 -5.53 -24.68
N ALA A 188 -3.65 -4.99 -25.56
CA ALA A 188 -3.21 -4.37 -26.81
C ALA A 188 -2.62 -2.96 -26.63
N SER A 189 -2.84 -2.32 -25.47
CA SER A 189 -2.41 -0.95 -25.19
C SER A 189 -1.46 -0.86 -23.99
N ILE A 190 -1.61 -1.75 -23.00
CA ILE A 190 -0.81 -1.77 -21.78
C ILE A 190 0.08 -2.99 -21.76
N SER A 191 1.40 -2.76 -21.68
CA SER A 191 2.36 -3.84 -21.52
C SER A 191 2.19 -4.59 -20.20
N HIS A 192 2.34 -5.90 -20.28
CA HIS A 192 2.45 -6.78 -19.14
C HIS A 192 3.76 -6.49 -18.39
N ILE A 193 3.77 -6.70 -17.07
CA ILE A 193 4.93 -6.36 -16.21
C ILE A 193 6.24 -7.08 -16.60
N THR A 194 6.13 -8.24 -17.24
CA THR A 194 7.25 -9.03 -17.75
C THR A 194 7.47 -8.86 -19.27
N SER A 195 6.85 -7.85 -19.89
CA SER A 195 7.09 -7.51 -21.29
C SER A 195 8.42 -6.78 -21.44
N LEU A 196 9.15 -7.05 -22.52
CA LEU A 196 10.40 -6.36 -22.85
C LEU A 196 10.18 -4.98 -23.53
N HIS A 197 8.93 -4.52 -23.61
CA HIS A 197 8.57 -3.27 -24.26
C HIS A 197 7.63 -2.46 -23.36
N ALA A 198 7.79 -1.14 -23.32
CA ALA A 198 6.91 -0.25 -22.55
C ALA A 198 5.48 -0.17 -23.11
N VAL A 199 5.34 -0.18 -24.44
CA VAL A 199 4.05 -0.15 -25.15
C VAL A 199 4.09 -1.12 -26.33
N PRO A 200 3.09 -2.01 -26.51
CA PRO A 200 3.05 -2.95 -27.62
C PRO A 200 2.60 -2.25 -28.92
N LYS A 201 3.51 -2.12 -29.90
CA LYS A 201 3.30 -1.39 -31.15
C LYS A 201 2.86 -2.28 -32.31
N THR A 202 3.34 -3.52 -32.37
CA THR A 202 3.05 -4.45 -33.47
C THR A 202 1.99 -5.49 -33.08
N PHE A 203 1.38 -6.14 -34.07
CA PHE A 203 0.46 -7.26 -33.83
C PHE A 203 1.11 -8.36 -32.99
N VAL A 204 2.36 -8.76 -33.33
CA VAL A 204 3.09 -9.80 -32.60
C VAL A 204 3.33 -9.40 -31.14
N GLN A 205 3.72 -8.15 -30.89
CA GLN A 205 3.90 -7.65 -29.52
C GLN A 205 2.58 -7.66 -28.74
N ARG A 206 1.47 -7.23 -29.35
CA ARG A 206 0.14 -7.25 -28.71
C ARG A 206 -0.34 -8.67 -28.42
N PHE A 207 -0.13 -9.59 -29.35
CA PHE A 207 -0.47 -11.00 -29.18
C PHE A 207 0.35 -11.66 -28.07
N ALA A 208 1.68 -11.47 -28.07
CA ALA A 208 2.55 -11.96 -27.02
C ALA A 208 2.17 -11.38 -25.65
N ASN A 209 1.80 -10.09 -25.61
CA ASN A 209 1.37 -9.43 -24.38
C ASN A 209 0.05 -9.99 -23.83
N ALA A 210 -0.92 -10.26 -24.71
CA ALA A 210 -2.17 -10.93 -24.33
C ALA A 210 -1.92 -12.36 -23.85
N ALA A 211 -1.04 -13.11 -24.53
CA ALA A 211 -0.65 -14.45 -24.09
C ALA A 211 0.04 -14.44 -22.72
N LEU A 212 0.91 -13.46 -22.45
CA LEU A 212 1.53 -13.26 -21.14
C LEU A 212 0.48 -12.98 -20.05
N LEU A 213 -0.52 -12.15 -20.32
CA LEU A 213 -1.60 -11.87 -19.38
C LEU A 213 -2.45 -13.12 -19.08
N VAL A 214 -2.77 -13.91 -20.09
CA VAL A 214 -3.49 -15.19 -19.91
C VAL A 214 -2.65 -16.15 -19.08
N TYR A 215 -1.38 -16.33 -19.45
CA TYR A 215 -0.44 -17.19 -18.74
C TYR A 215 -0.32 -16.79 -17.26
N SER A 216 -0.05 -15.51 -16.99
CA SER A 216 0.13 -15.01 -15.62
C SER A 216 -1.14 -15.15 -14.78
N THR A 217 -2.31 -14.84 -15.36
CA THR A 217 -3.59 -15.00 -14.68
C THR A 217 -3.86 -16.46 -14.32
N LEU A 218 -3.65 -17.39 -15.25
CA LEU A 218 -3.82 -18.83 -15.01
C LEU A 218 -2.81 -19.32 -13.97
N ARG A 219 -1.55 -18.91 -14.09
CA ARG A 219 -0.48 -19.31 -13.18
C ARG A 219 -0.74 -18.84 -11.75
N THR A 220 -1.09 -17.58 -11.53
CA THR A 220 -1.39 -17.04 -10.20
C THR A 220 -2.63 -17.72 -9.59
N LYS A 221 -3.67 -18.00 -10.39
CA LYS A 221 -4.85 -18.74 -9.92
C LYS A 221 -4.51 -20.18 -9.53
N TYR A 222 -3.75 -20.88 -10.37
CA TYR A 222 -3.30 -22.25 -10.12
C TYR A 222 -2.44 -22.32 -8.86
N ASP A 223 -1.46 -21.43 -8.74
CA ASP A 223 -0.56 -21.37 -7.58
C ASP A 223 -1.34 -21.06 -6.29
N GLY A 224 -2.26 -20.11 -6.33
CA GLY A 224 -3.13 -19.81 -5.19
C GLY A 224 -4.02 -20.99 -4.79
N TRP A 225 -4.54 -21.73 -5.77
CA TRP A 225 -5.35 -22.94 -5.52
C TRP A 225 -4.51 -24.07 -4.90
N ILE A 226 -3.33 -24.36 -5.46
CA ILE A 226 -2.40 -25.35 -4.90
C ILE A 226 -2.00 -24.99 -3.48
N MET A 227 -1.66 -23.72 -3.21
CA MET A 227 -1.30 -23.28 -1.86
C MET A 227 -2.44 -23.49 -0.85
N LYS A 228 -3.69 -23.23 -1.24
CA LYS A 228 -4.86 -23.49 -0.37
C LYS A 228 -5.04 -24.97 -0.04
N ILE A 229 -4.69 -25.88 -0.94
CA ILE A 229 -4.84 -27.32 -0.73
C ILE A 229 -3.67 -27.90 0.04
N THR A 230 -2.43 -27.58 -0.37
CA THR A 230 -1.23 -28.21 0.17
C THR A 230 -0.81 -27.58 1.51
N TYR A 231 -1.02 -26.27 1.70
CA TYR A 231 -0.59 -25.54 2.89
C TYR A 231 -1.67 -24.55 3.36
N PRO A 232 -2.86 -25.04 3.79
CA PRO A 232 -3.96 -24.17 4.17
C PRO A 232 -3.56 -23.23 5.32
N LYS A 233 -3.58 -21.93 5.06
CA LYS A 233 -3.38 -20.88 6.09
C LYS A 233 -4.70 -20.18 6.38
N ARG A 234 -4.92 -19.78 7.64
CA ARG A 234 -6.14 -19.08 8.09
C ARG A 234 -6.47 -17.86 7.21
N TYR A 235 -5.45 -17.07 6.87
CA TYR A 235 -5.62 -15.87 6.06
C TYR A 235 -6.00 -16.14 4.60
N GLN A 236 -5.77 -17.33 4.06
CA GLN A 236 -6.11 -17.68 2.66
C GLN A 236 -7.59 -18.07 2.47
N LEU A 237 -8.29 -18.33 3.58
CA LEU A 237 -9.70 -18.74 3.60
C LEU A 237 -10.65 -17.55 3.72
N SER A 238 -10.13 -16.35 3.97
CA SER A 238 -10.95 -15.16 4.14
C SER A 238 -11.63 -14.74 2.84
N PRO A 239 -12.90 -14.31 2.87
CA PRO A 239 -13.54 -13.72 1.71
C PRO A 239 -12.81 -12.44 1.31
N LYS A 240 -12.74 -12.18 0.01
CA LYS A 240 -12.06 -10.99 -0.52
C LYS A 240 -12.77 -9.71 -0.09
N VAL A 241 -12.00 -8.74 0.40
CA VAL A 241 -12.45 -7.38 0.74
C VAL A 241 -11.91 -6.44 -0.33
N ASN A 242 -12.77 -5.57 -0.87
CA ASN A 242 -12.33 -4.54 -1.80
C ASN A 242 -11.87 -3.30 -1.02
N PRO A 243 -10.79 -2.62 -1.47
CA PRO A 243 -10.29 -1.44 -0.78
C PRO A 243 -11.23 -0.25 -0.95
N ALA A 244 -11.35 0.56 0.11
CA ALA A 244 -12.05 1.85 0.07
C ALA A 244 -11.30 2.85 -0.81
N VAL A 245 -9.98 2.89 -0.71
CA VAL A 245 -9.07 3.75 -1.50
C VAL A 245 -7.79 2.99 -1.86
N ILE A 246 -7.22 3.31 -3.01
CA ILE A 246 -5.91 2.81 -3.46
C ILE A 246 -5.01 4.02 -3.69
N PHE A 247 -3.95 4.16 -2.90
CA PHE A 247 -2.85 5.06 -3.16
C PHE A 247 -1.79 4.37 -4.00
N LEU A 248 -1.57 4.87 -5.21
CA LEU A 248 -0.65 4.30 -6.18
C LEU A 248 0.56 5.21 -6.38
N ASN A 249 1.77 4.66 -6.29
CA ASN A 249 3.01 5.36 -6.63
C ASN A 249 3.18 5.45 -8.15
N SER A 250 2.34 6.26 -8.77
CA SER A 250 2.21 6.44 -10.21
C SER A 250 1.83 7.90 -10.51
N HIS A 251 1.95 8.30 -11.77
CA HIS A 251 1.41 9.55 -12.26
C HIS A 251 1.05 9.41 -13.74
N TYR A 252 -0.10 9.94 -14.15
CA TYR A 252 -0.61 9.88 -15.52
C TYR A 252 0.34 10.45 -16.58
N ILE A 253 1.30 11.31 -16.17
CA ILE A 253 2.34 11.86 -17.07
C ILE A 253 3.40 10.80 -17.39
N THR A 254 3.73 9.92 -16.44
CA THR A 254 4.82 8.94 -16.59
C THR A 254 4.32 7.58 -17.04
N GLU A 255 3.04 7.27 -16.83
CA GLU A 255 2.44 5.97 -17.15
C GLU A 255 1.65 5.97 -18.46
N ALA A 256 1.49 4.78 -19.03
CA ALA A 256 0.57 4.58 -20.13
C ALA A 256 -0.90 4.82 -19.68
N SER A 257 -1.68 5.45 -20.55
CA SER A 257 -3.09 5.75 -20.30
C SER A 257 -3.90 4.49 -20.01
N ARG A 258 -4.55 4.44 -18.84
CA ARG A 258 -5.37 3.32 -18.37
C ARG A 258 -6.69 3.82 -17.78
N PRO A 259 -7.72 2.97 -17.70
CA PRO A 259 -8.93 3.30 -16.94
C PRO A 259 -8.57 3.55 -15.47
N VAL A 260 -8.87 4.75 -14.97
CA VAL A 260 -8.66 5.12 -13.56
C VAL A 260 -10.01 5.11 -12.85
N LEU A 261 -10.12 4.33 -11.78
CA LEU A 261 -11.30 4.35 -10.92
C LEU A 261 -11.28 5.56 -9.99
N PRO A 262 -12.45 6.07 -9.56
CA PRO A 262 -12.52 7.20 -8.62
C PRO A 262 -11.81 6.93 -7.29
N ASN A 263 -11.74 5.67 -6.85
CA ASN A 263 -11.07 5.29 -5.60
C ASN A 263 -9.57 4.99 -5.78
N LEU A 264 -8.99 5.18 -6.97
CA LEU A 264 -7.56 5.07 -7.24
C LEU A 264 -6.96 6.47 -7.34
N ILE A 265 -6.07 6.80 -6.40
CA ILE A 265 -5.42 8.09 -6.29
C ILE A 265 -3.92 7.91 -6.56
N GLU A 266 -3.46 8.55 -7.63
CA GLU A 266 -2.06 8.58 -8.01
C GLU A 266 -1.29 9.63 -7.19
N ILE A 267 -0.37 9.16 -6.34
CA ILE A 267 0.47 10.00 -5.48
C ILE A 267 1.96 9.71 -5.73
N GLY A 268 2.31 9.54 -7.01
CA GLY A 268 3.68 9.28 -7.45
C GLY A 268 4.66 10.33 -6.95
N GLY A 269 5.77 9.86 -6.39
CA GLY A 269 6.85 10.74 -5.94
C GLY A 269 6.64 11.40 -4.57
N ILE A 270 5.60 11.03 -3.80
CA ILE A 270 5.39 11.51 -2.41
C ILE A 270 6.62 11.31 -1.51
N HIS A 271 7.45 10.30 -1.81
CA HIS A 271 8.66 9.96 -1.07
C HIS A 271 9.92 10.72 -1.53
N LEU A 272 9.81 11.59 -2.54
CA LEU A 272 10.93 12.38 -3.01
C LEU A 272 11.11 13.60 -2.11
N LYS A 273 12.31 13.75 -1.55
CA LYS A 273 12.68 14.93 -0.78
C LYS A 273 13.11 16.07 -1.72
N PRO A 274 12.91 17.34 -1.32
CA PRO A 274 13.45 18.48 -2.07
C PRO A 274 14.94 18.31 -2.34
N LYS A 275 15.39 18.75 -3.53
CA LYS A 275 16.80 18.64 -3.93
C LYS A 275 17.70 19.32 -2.89
N SER A 276 18.57 18.54 -2.25
CA SER A 276 19.67 19.10 -1.46
C SER A 276 20.78 19.59 -2.40
N LYS A 277 21.61 20.54 -1.94
CA LYS A 277 22.82 20.93 -2.67
C LYS A 277 23.68 19.68 -2.83
N ILE A 278 24.06 19.35 -4.07
CA ILE A 278 25.00 18.26 -4.35
C ILE A 278 26.26 18.56 -3.52
N PRO A 279 26.70 17.64 -2.63
CA PRO A 279 27.97 17.81 -1.93
C PRO A 279 29.05 18.10 -2.98
N LYS A 280 29.99 19.01 -2.72
CA LYS A 280 31.10 19.29 -3.64
C LYS A 280 32.02 18.06 -3.73
N VAL A 281 31.57 17.00 -4.38
CA VAL A 281 32.39 15.86 -4.74
C VAL A 281 33.18 16.27 -5.97
N SER A 282 34.50 16.23 -5.86
CA SER A 282 35.44 16.48 -6.95
C SER A 282 34.97 15.79 -8.23
N LYS A 283 34.95 16.54 -9.35
CA LYS A 283 34.54 16.10 -10.70
C LYS A 283 35.29 14.85 -11.25
N ARG A 284 36.13 14.19 -10.47
CA ARG A 284 36.93 13.01 -10.88
C ARG A 284 36.14 11.71 -11.04
N TYR A 285 34.92 11.61 -10.51
CA TYR A 285 34.21 10.32 -10.46
C TYR A 285 32.89 10.26 -11.24
N ILE A 286 32.53 11.32 -11.98
CA ILE A 286 31.35 11.32 -12.83
C ILE A 286 31.80 11.52 -14.27
N THR A 287 32.36 10.47 -14.85
CA THR A 287 32.46 10.30 -16.31
C THR A 287 31.51 9.16 -16.66
N PHE A 288 30.39 9.50 -17.31
CA PHE A 288 29.63 8.52 -18.07
C PHE A 288 30.43 8.23 -19.34
N ASN A 289 30.97 7.01 -19.46
CA ASN A 289 31.46 6.48 -20.74
C ASN A 289 30.27 6.00 -21.57
#